data_AF-A0A2E8T8U6-F1
#
_entry.id   AF-A0A2E8T8U6-F1
#
_cell.length_a   1.000
_cell.length_b   1.000
_cell.length_c   1.000
_cell.angle_alpha   90.00
_cell.angle_beta   90.00
_cell.angle_gamma   90.00
#
_symmetry.space_group_name_H-M   'P 1'
#
loop_
_entity.id
_entity.type
_entity.pdbx_description
1 polymer ?
#
loop_
_entity_poly.entity_id
_entity_poly.type
_entity_poly.pdbx_seq_one_letter_code
_entity_poly.pdbx_strand_id
1 'polypeptide(L)'
;MTTWTPERVDNLRRLWDEGLTTAEIGKQIGVSKNSVVGKAHRLELPSRPSPIRRGITRRPAKSVRKTVVKTRSQPRVLPINRTGMCCQWPIGHPGEADFHFCGDPAVESKPYCARHYSIAYIHNKPKVEEDAA
;
A
#
# COMPACT_ATOMS: atom_id res chain seq x y z
N MET A 1 5.98 -24.18 2.56
CA MET A 1 6.30 -23.18 3.60
C MET A 1 7.81 -23.15 3.77
N THR A 2 8.49 -22.06 3.43
CA THR A 2 9.96 -22.04 3.54
C THR A 2 10.35 -21.78 4.99
N THR A 3 10.82 -22.82 5.67
CA THR A 3 11.26 -22.75 7.05
C THR A 3 12.55 -21.92 7.15
N TRP A 4 12.57 -20.97 8.07
CA TRP A 4 13.77 -20.21 8.43
C TRP A 4 14.60 -21.04 9.42
N THR A 5 15.51 -21.84 8.88
CA THR A 5 16.51 -22.55 9.69
C THR A 5 17.54 -21.55 10.24
N PRO A 6 18.21 -21.85 11.36
CA PRO A 6 19.28 -21.00 11.89
C PRO A 6 20.38 -20.73 10.85
N GLU A 7 20.79 -21.70 10.02
CA GLU A 7 21.82 -21.44 8.99
C GLU A 7 21.35 -20.42 7.94
N ARG A 8 20.06 -20.42 7.58
CA ARG A 8 19.50 -19.42 6.66
C ARG A 8 19.45 -18.03 7.29
N VAL A 9 19.22 -17.96 8.59
CA VAL A 9 19.23 -16.69 9.32
C VAL A 9 20.65 -16.12 9.39
N ASP A 10 21.66 -16.96 9.62
CA ASP A 10 23.05 -16.50 9.64
C ASP A 10 23.55 -16.10 8.25
N ASN A 11 23.18 -16.85 7.21
CA ASN A 11 23.42 -16.43 5.83
C ASN A 11 22.72 -15.11 5.50
N LEU A 12 21.49 -14.89 5.97
CA LEU A 12 20.78 -13.63 5.81
C LEU A 12 21.57 -12.47 6.44
N ARG A 13 22.02 -12.61 7.70
CA ARG A 13 22.80 -11.57 8.39
C ARG A 13 24.09 -11.25 7.64
N ARG A 14 24.86 -12.27 7.25
CA ARG A 14 26.11 -12.11 6.51
C ARG A 14 25.90 -11.36 5.19
N LEU A 15 24.95 -11.81 4.37
CA LEU A 15 24.67 -11.18 3.07
C LEU A 15 24.05 -9.78 3.22
N TRP A 16 23.39 -9.51 4.35
CA TRP A 16 22.86 -8.20 4.68
C TRP A 16 23.99 -7.20 4.98
N ASP A 17 24.99 -7.62 5.77
CA ASP A 17 26.17 -6.81 6.10
C ASP A 17 27.09 -6.58 4.89
N GLU A 18 27.21 -7.57 4.00
CA GLU A 18 27.87 -7.43 2.69
C GLU A 18 27.15 -6.43 1.76
N GLY A 19 25.92 -6.02 2.11
CA GLY A 19 25.16 -5.07 1.33
C GLY A 19 24.70 -5.64 0.00
N LEU A 20 24.26 -6.90 -0.05
CA LEU A 20 23.53 -7.41 -1.20
C LEU A 20 22.10 -6.85 -1.24
N THR A 21 21.47 -6.86 -2.40
CA THR A 21 20.05 -6.49 -2.50
C THR A 21 19.17 -7.62 -1.97
N THR A 22 17.97 -7.27 -1.46
CA THR A 22 17.02 -8.27 -0.94
C THR A 22 16.61 -9.33 -1.98
N ALA A 23 16.68 -9.00 -3.27
CA ALA A 23 16.42 -9.95 -4.35
C ALA A 23 17.57 -10.95 -4.53
N GLU A 24 18.82 -10.49 -4.49
CA GLU A 24 20.02 -11.34 -4.58
C GLU A 24 20.14 -12.24 -3.36
N ILE A 25 19.92 -11.70 -2.16
CA ILE A 25 19.87 -12.46 -0.91
C ILE A 25 18.82 -13.57 -1.01
N GLY A 26 17.64 -13.25 -1.56
CA GLY A 26 16.58 -14.24 -1.77
C GLY A 26 17.00 -15.36 -2.71
N LYS A 27 17.64 -15.02 -3.84
CA LYS A 27 18.17 -16.01 -4.80
C LYS A 27 19.20 -16.93 -4.14
N GLN A 28 20.09 -16.38 -3.31
CA GLN A 28 21.18 -17.13 -2.69
C GLN A 28 20.69 -18.05 -1.54
N ILE A 29 19.69 -17.62 -0.78
CA ILE A 29 19.11 -18.41 0.32
C ILE A 29 18.01 -19.38 -0.17
N GLY A 30 17.50 -19.18 -1.40
CA GLY A 30 16.40 -19.96 -1.98
C GLY A 30 15.02 -19.54 -1.43
N VAL A 31 14.85 -18.25 -1.12
CA VAL A 31 13.60 -17.67 -0.60
C VAL A 31 13.16 -16.48 -1.45
N SER A 32 11.88 -16.12 -1.38
CA SER A 32 11.41 -14.91 -2.08
C SER A 32 12.03 -13.65 -1.48
N LYS A 33 12.22 -12.61 -2.31
CA LYS A 33 12.63 -11.26 -1.86
C LYS A 33 11.78 -10.76 -0.69
N ASN A 34 10.46 -10.96 -0.76
CA ASN A 34 9.54 -10.49 0.28
C ASN A 34 9.73 -11.25 1.60
N SER A 35 10.09 -12.55 1.52
CA SER A 35 10.45 -13.34 2.68
C SER A 35 11.72 -12.81 3.36
N VAL A 36 12.72 -12.38 2.58
CA VAL A 36 13.95 -11.74 3.09
C VAL A 36 13.62 -10.44 3.83
N VAL A 37 12.84 -9.55 3.21
CA VAL A 37 12.43 -8.26 3.82
C VAL A 37 11.70 -8.50 5.13
N GLY A 38 10.71 -9.40 5.12
CA GLY A 38 9.93 -9.72 6.31
C GLY A 38 10.76 -10.35 7.43
N LYS A 39 11.75 -11.19 7.10
CA LYS A 39 12.63 -11.79 8.10
C LYS A 39 13.63 -10.78 8.65
N ALA A 40 14.25 -9.96 7.81
CA ALA A 40 15.18 -8.92 8.22
C ALA A 40 14.52 -7.92 9.18
N HIS A 41 13.27 -7.52 8.90
CA HIS A 41 12.50 -6.64 9.79
C HIS A 41 12.21 -7.28 11.16
N ARG A 42 11.94 -8.59 11.22
CA ARG A 42 11.72 -9.30 12.49
C ARG A 42 13.02 -9.51 13.29
N LEU A 43 14.17 -9.46 12.63
CA LEU A 43 15.49 -9.56 13.24
C LEU A 43 16.09 -8.20 13.60
N GLU A 44 15.33 -7.11 13.40
CA GLU A 44 15.75 -5.73 13.69
C GLU A 44 17.07 -5.34 13.00
N LEU A 45 17.33 -5.91 11.82
CA LEU A 45 18.52 -5.58 11.04
C LEU A 45 18.49 -4.11 10.58
N PRO A 46 19.65 -3.45 10.47
CA PRO A 46 19.73 -2.03 10.13
C PRO A 46 19.05 -1.78 8.78
N SER A 47 18.16 -0.80 8.78
CA SER A 47 17.43 -0.39 7.58
C SER A 47 18.41 0.20 6.57
N ARG A 48 18.65 -0.53 5.48
CA ARG A 48 19.51 -0.05 4.41
C ARG A 48 18.85 1.14 3.70
N PRO A 49 19.59 2.22 3.36
CA PRO A 49 19.06 3.27 2.52
C PRO A 49 18.58 2.66 1.20
N SER A 50 17.36 3.02 0.80
CA SER A 50 16.70 2.42 -0.34
C SER A 50 17.55 2.56 -1.61
N PRO A 51 17.93 1.47 -2.30
CA PRO A 51 18.61 1.51 -3.59
C PRO A 51 17.73 2.07 -4.71
N ILE A 52 16.46 2.38 -4.41
CA ILE A 52 15.61 3.17 -5.29
C ILE A 52 16.30 4.52 -5.43
N ARG A 53 17.16 4.66 -6.45
CA ARG A 53 17.42 5.93 -7.10
C ARG A 53 16.04 6.39 -7.53
N ARG A 54 15.38 7.15 -6.67
CA ARG A 54 14.21 7.93 -7.04
C ARG A 54 14.76 8.92 -8.05
N GLY A 55 14.83 8.52 -9.32
CA GLY A 55 14.98 9.43 -10.43
C GLY A 55 14.03 10.57 -10.15
N ILE A 56 14.56 11.78 -10.21
CA ILE A 56 13.91 13.01 -9.80
C ILE A 56 12.68 13.24 -10.69
N THR A 57 11.59 12.57 -10.37
CA THR A 57 10.23 13.01 -10.62
C THR A 57 9.47 12.78 -9.32
N ARG A 58 9.97 13.40 -8.24
CA ARG A 58 9.09 13.81 -7.15
C ARG A 58 8.09 14.77 -7.79
N ARG A 59 6.95 14.25 -8.27
CA ARG A 59 5.76 15.09 -8.33
C ARG A 59 5.51 15.48 -6.89
N PRO A 60 5.68 16.76 -6.51
CA PRO A 60 5.55 17.15 -5.13
C PRO A 60 4.14 16.76 -4.71
N ALA A 61 4.05 16.01 -3.61
CA ALA A 61 2.80 15.87 -2.88
C ALA A 61 2.45 17.27 -2.35
N LYS A 62 1.88 18.11 -3.22
CA LYS A 62 1.12 19.26 -2.79
C LYS A 62 -0.05 18.66 -2.03
N SER A 63 0.08 18.66 -0.71
CA SER A 63 -1.04 18.69 0.22
C SER A 63 -1.88 19.91 -0.17
N VAL A 64 -2.72 19.74 -1.18
CA VAL A 64 -3.75 20.71 -1.48
C VAL A 64 -4.85 20.41 -0.47
N ARG A 65 -4.79 21.06 0.69
CA ARG A 65 -5.96 21.29 1.51
C ARG A 65 -6.96 22.07 0.65
N LYS A 66 -7.76 21.35 -0.16
CA LYS A 66 -8.89 21.96 -0.86
C LYS A 66 -9.98 22.17 0.17
N THR A 67 -10.12 23.42 0.60
CA THR A 67 -11.32 23.95 1.24
C THR A 67 -12.50 23.75 0.30
N VAL A 68 -13.15 22.59 0.38
CA VAL A 68 -14.42 22.36 -0.30
C VAL A 68 -15.52 22.86 0.63
N VAL A 69 -16.21 23.89 0.15
CA VAL A 69 -17.36 24.53 0.79
C VAL A 69 -18.42 23.46 1.07
N LYS A 70 -18.80 23.40 2.34
CA LYS A 70 -19.68 22.41 2.95
C LYS A 70 -21.14 22.74 2.61
N THR A 71 -21.73 22.14 1.58
CA THR A 71 -23.18 21.94 1.58
C THR A 71 -23.48 20.86 2.62
N ARG A 72 -23.84 21.28 3.84
CA ARG A 72 -24.23 20.41 4.96
C ARG A 72 -25.50 19.64 4.59
N SER A 73 -25.37 18.45 4.04
CA SER A 73 -26.32 17.38 4.31
C SER A 73 -25.84 16.64 5.57
N GLN A 74 -26.69 16.60 6.59
CA GLN A 74 -26.34 16.18 7.95
C GLN A 74 -25.57 14.85 8.05
N PRO A 75 -24.67 14.69 9.05
CA PRO A 75 -23.99 13.44 9.32
C PRO A 75 -25.00 12.42 9.85
N ARG A 76 -25.45 11.52 8.99
CA ARG A 76 -26.28 10.39 9.41
C ARG A 76 -25.31 9.29 9.84
N VAL A 77 -25.20 9.05 11.14
CA VAL A 77 -24.55 7.86 11.69
C VAL A 77 -25.40 6.66 11.25
N LEU A 78 -25.10 6.12 10.08
CA LEU A 78 -25.79 4.96 9.56
C LEU A 78 -25.15 3.71 10.19
N PRO A 79 -25.94 2.82 10.82
CA PRO A 79 -25.44 1.51 11.22
C PRO A 79 -24.92 0.76 10.00
N ILE A 80 -24.05 -0.22 10.22
CA ILE A 80 -23.36 -1.01 9.20
C ILE A 80 -24.31 -1.92 8.38
N ASN A 81 -25.58 -1.57 8.21
CA ASN A 81 -26.51 -2.28 7.35
C ASN A 81 -26.55 -1.62 5.97
N ARG A 82 -25.57 -1.98 5.15
CA ARG A 82 -25.37 -1.48 3.79
C ARG A 82 -26.25 -2.27 2.82
N THR A 83 -27.46 -1.81 2.54
CA THR A 83 -28.08 -2.04 1.22
C THR A 83 -27.02 -1.55 0.22
N GLY A 84 -26.50 -2.44 -0.65
CA GLY A 84 -25.26 -2.25 -1.43
C GLY A 84 -25.28 -1.14 -2.50
N MET A 85 -25.92 -0.02 -2.22
CA MET A 85 -26.18 1.10 -3.13
C MET A 85 -25.47 2.39 -2.73
N CYS A 86 -24.84 2.45 -1.55
CA CYS A 86 -24.11 3.63 -1.06
C CYS A 86 -22.63 3.35 -0.81
N CYS A 87 -21.80 4.38 -0.99
CA CYS A 87 -20.35 4.36 -0.93
C CYS A 87 -19.87 4.29 0.51
N GLN A 88 -18.92 3.41 0.72
CA GLN A 88 -18.58 3.00 2.07
C GLN A 88 -17.14 3.34 2.45
N TRP A 89 -16.63 4.42 1.86
CA TRP A 89 -15.30 4.94 2.14
C TRP A 89 -15.27 5.62 3.50
N PRO A 90 -14.36 5.21 4.42
CA PRO A 90 -14.24 5.84 5.74
C PRO A 90 -13.60 7.22 5.61
N ILE A 91 -14.22 8.21 6.23
CA ILE A 91 -13.74 9.59 6.33
C ILE A 91 -13.48 9.87 7.81
N GLY A 92 -12.25 10.27 8.13
CA GLY A 92 -11.79 10.45 9.51
C GLY A 92 -11.22 9.18 10.14
N HIS A 93 -10.81 9.27 11.41
CA HIS A 93 -10.30 8.13 12.17
C HIS A 93 -11.40 7.51 13.05
N PRO A 94 -11.51 6.18 13.22
CA PRO A 94 -12.57 5.53 14.00
C PRO A 94 -12.75 5.96 15.46
N GLY A 95 -11.84 6.78 16.00
CA GLY A 95 -11.90 7.34 17.36
C GLY A 95 -12.27 8.83 17.42
N GLU A 96 -12.52 9.47 16.27
CA GLU A 96 -12.87 10.89 16.19
C GLU A 96 -14.37 11.07 16.00
N ALA A 97 -14.93 12.14 16.57
CA ALA A 97 -16.37 12.45 16.47
C ALA A 97 -16.84 12.67 15.03
N ASP A 98 -15.93 13.04 14.13
CA ASP A 98 -16.19 13.26 12.71
C ASP A 98 -16.04 11.98 11.86
N PHE A 99 -15.90 10.79 12.46
CA PHE A 99 -15.83 9.54 11.71
C PHE A 99 -17.17 9.22 11.03
N HIS A 100 -17.17 9.15 9.70
CA HIS A 100 -18.36 8.78 8.93
C HIS A 100 -18.00 8.09 7.61
N PHE A 101 -18.97 7.44 6.98
CA PHE A 101 -18.83 6.88 5.64
C PHE A 101 -19.38 7.86 4.60
N CYS A 102 -18.76 7.88 3.42
CA CYS A 102 -19.08 8.82 2.35
C CYS A 102 -20.57 8.89 1.97
N GLY A 103 -21.26 7.76 1.81
CA GLY A 103 -22.70 7.72 1.51
C GLY A 103 -23.12 8.02 0.07
N ASP A 104 -22.22 8.54 -0.79
CA ASP A 104 -22.47 8.76 -2.24
C ASP A 104 -22.95 7.48 -2.95
N PRO A 105 -23.69 7.53 -4.07
CA PRO A 105 -24.12 6.32 -4.78
C PRO A 105 -22.93 5.45 -5.18
N ALA A 106 -23.00 4.16 -4.84
CA ALA A 106 -21.99 3.19 -5.18
C ALA A 106 -22.00 2.90 -6.70
N VAL A 107 -20.83 2.65 -7.28
CA VAL A 107 -20.76 2.13 -8.66
C VAL A 107 -21.36 0.74 -8.68
N GLU A 108 -22.10 0.39 -9.72
CA GLU A 108 -22.71 -0.93 -9.89
C GLU A 108 -21.71 -2.05 -9.60
N SER A 109 -22.08 -2.97 -8.71
CA SER A 109 -21.28 -4.10 -8.20
C SER A 109 -20.00 -3.76 -7.41
N LYS A 110 -19.76 -2.49 -7.03
CA LYS A 110 -18.58 -2.08 -6.25
C LYS A 110 -19.04 -1.41 -4.94
N PRO A 111 -18.25 -1.49 -3.86
CA PRO A 111 -18.60 -0.90 -2.56
C PRO A 111 -18.40 0.63 -2.46
N TYR A 112 -17.91 1.28 -3.52
CA TYR A 112 -17.50 2.69 -3.49
C TYR A 112 -18.09 3.48 -4.66
N CYS A 113 -18.26 4.79 -4.49
CA CYS A 113 -18.60 5.72 -5.57
C CYS A 113 -17.41 5.89 -6.52
N ALA A 114 -17.62 6.45 -7.71
CA ALA A 114 -16.58 6.59 -8.74
C ALA A 114 -15.30 7.29 -8.22
N ARG A 115 -15.48 8.31 -7.36
CA ARG A 115 -14.39 9.03 -6.70
C ARG A 115 -13.56 8.08 -5.83
N HIS A 116 -14.19 7.39 -4.89
CA HIS A 116 -13.49 6.52 -3.96
C HIS A 116 -13.00 5.21 -4.59
N TYR A 117 -13.65 4.75 -5.66
CA TYR A 117 -13.20 3.64 -6.49
C TYR A 117 -11.81 3.94 -7.09
N SER A 118 -11.59 5.15 -7.59
CA SER A 118 -10.29 5.55 -8.16
C SER A 118 -9.14 5.60 -7.14
N ILE A 119 -9.47 5.74 -5.84
CA ILE A 119 -8.47 5.74 -4.76
C ILE A 119 -8.18 4.30 -4.32
N ALA A 120 -9.21 3.45 -4.21
CA ALA A 120 -9.07 2.06 -3.80
C ALA A 120 -8.37 1.19 -4.85
N TYR A 121 -8.69 1.38 -6.13
CA TYR A 121 -8.27 0.48 -7.20
C TYR A 121 -7.24 1.15 -8.12
N ILE A 122 -6.00 0.70 -8.00
CA ILE A 122 -4.95 1.03 -8.95
C ILE A 122 -5.15 0.26 -10.26
N HIS A 123 -5.22 0.97 -11.38
CA HIS A 123 -5.24 0.34 -12.70
C HIS A 123 -3.79 0.10 -13.12
N ASN A 124 -3.33 -1.14 -12.99
CA ASN A 124 -2.01 -1.51 -13.50
C ASN A 124 -2.05 -1.41 -15.03
N LYS A 125 -1.32 -0.45 -15.61
CA LYS A 125 -1.14 -0.42 -17.06
C LYS A 125 -0.32 -1.65 -17.47
N PRO A 126 -0.72 -2.37 -18.54
CA PRO A 126 0.15 -3.39 -19.11
C PRO A 126 1.46 -2.72 -19.52
N LYS A 127 2.57 -3.34 -19.13
CA LYS A 127 3.90 -2.90 -19.51
C LYS A 127 4.03 -3.17 -21.01
N VAL A 128 3.96 -2.12 -21.83
CA VAL A 128 4.23 -2.24 -23.25
C VAL A 128 5.70 -2.64 -23.36
N GLU A 129 5.96 -3.88 -23.77
CA GLU A 129 7.29 -4.33 -24.22
C GLU A 129 7.58 -3.61 -25.53
N GLU A 130 8.35 -2.52 -25.44
CA GLU A 130 9.01 -1.91 -26.59
C GLU A 130 10.42 -2.51 -26.66
N ASP A 131 10.48 -3.73 -27.19
CA ASP A 131 11.71 -4.40 -27.59
C ASP A 131 11.64 -4.70 -29.10
N ALA A 132 12.75 -4.39 -29.79
CA ALA A 132 13.16 -4.76 -31.15
C ALA A 132 12.81 -3.80 -32.31
N ALA A 133 13.73 -2.86 -32.56
CA ALA A 133 14.34 -2.66 -33.88
C ALA A 133 15.84 -2.35 -33.70
#